data_AF-A0A0H5RT82-F1
#
_entry.id   AF-A0A0H5RT82-F1
#
_cell.length_a   1.000
_cell.length_b   1.000
_cell.length_c   1.000
_cell.angle_alpha   90.00
_cell.angle_beta   90.00
_cell.angle_gamma   90.00
#
_symmetry.space_group_name_H-M   'P 1'
#
loop_
_entity.id
_entity.type
_entity.pdbx_description
1 polymer ?
#
loop_
_entity_poly.entity_id
_entity_poly.type
_entity_poly.pdbx_seq_one_letter_code
_entity_poly.pdbx_strand_id
1 'polypeptide(L)'
;MVPGVQYAPVIRVSRLPEIQVPAADIDEADRPAEAGRFAAAATDAGAAAGKPVGVCGEAAADPLLAAVLVGLGVTSLSMAPAAIAAVGARISQVTLQQCRAAADAVLATASAAEAREAALAALS
;
A
#
# COMPACT_ATOMS: atom_id res chain seq x y z
N MET A 1 7.51 -8.46 -24.36
CA MET A 1 6.63 -9.62 -24.67
C MET A 1 7.51 -10.83 -24.90
N VAL A 2 7.31 -11.92 -24.16
CA VAL A 2 8.06 -13.18 -24.36
C VAL A 2 7.25 -14.06 -25.33
N PRO A 3 7.77 -14.40 -26.52
CA PRO A 3 7.07 -15.28 -27.46
C PRO A 3 6.81 -16.65 -26.83
N GLY A 4 5.57 -17.13 -26.87
CA GLY A 4 5.18 -18.47 -26.37
C GLY A 4 4.54 -18.51 -24.97
N VAL A 5 4.47 -17.39 -24.23
CA VAL A 5 3.69 -17.32 -22.99
C VAL A 5 2.22 -17.06 -23.33
N GLN A 6 1.39 -18.10 -23.26
CA GLN A 6 -0.07 -17.92 -23.22
C GLN A 6 -0.47 -17.56 -21.78
N TYR A 7 -1.22 -16.47 -21.61
CA TYR A 7 -1.80 -16.12 -20.31
C TYR A 7 -2.76 -17.26 -19.93
N ALA A 8 -2.42 -18.04 -18.91
CA ALA A 8 -3.32 -19.07 -18.39
C ALA A 8 -4.55 -18.38 -17.76
N PRO A 9 -5.75 -19.00 -17.81
CA PRO A 9 -6.88 -18.50 -17.05
C PRO A 9 -6.49 -18.45 -15.56
N VAL A 10 -6.81 -17.36 -14.88
CA VAL A 10 -6.59 -17.24 -13.43
C VAL A 10 -7.49 -18.27 -12.74
N ILE A 11 -6.95 -19.44 -12.42
CA ILE A 11 -7.66 -20.48 -11.67
C ILE A 11 -7.82 -19.99 -10.23
N ARG A 12 -9.01 -19.50 -9.87
CA ARG A 12 -9.37 -19.16 -8.49
C ARG A 12 -9.86 -20.43 -7.79
N VAL A 13 -9.31 -20.69 -6.61
CA VAL A 13 -9.74 -21.81 -5.73
C VAL A 13 -11.11 -21.53 -5.09
N SER A 14 -11.60 -20.29 -5.10
CA SER A 14 -12.75 -19.84 -4.31
C SER A 14 -13.73 -18.98 -5.12
N ARG A 15 -15.03 -19.01 -4.75
CA ARG A 15 -16.08 -18.17 -5.34
C ARG A 15 -15.81 -16.69 -5.03
N LEU A 16 -16.08 -15.80 -5.99
CA LEU A 16 -15.98 -14.35 -5.76
C LEU A 16 -17.07 -13.94 -4.75
N PRO A 17 -16.76 -13.16 -3.70
CA PRO A 17 -17.79 -12.53 -2.90
C PRO A 17 -18.61 -11.56 -3.79
N GLU A 18 -19.91 -11.50 -3.57
CA GLU A 18 -20.75 -10.43 -4.14
C GLU A 18 -20.42 -9.13 -3.39
N ILE A 19 -19.84 -8.16 -4.11
CA ILE A 19 -19.44 -6.86 -3.58
C ILE A 19 -20.41 -5.83 -4.13
N GLN A 20 -21.31 -5.32 -3.29
CA GLN A 20 -22.22 -4.23 -3.67
C GLN A 20 -21.69 -2.93 -3.07
N VAL A 21 -20.75 -2.29 -3.78
CA VAL A 21 -20.19 -0.99 -3.41
C VAL A 21 -20.76 0.06 -4.37
N PRO A 22 -21.47 1.10 -3.89
CA PRO A 22 -21.83 2.22 -4.74
C PRO A 22 -20.54 2.90 -5.24
N ALA A 23 -20.40 3.04 -6.56
CA ALA A 23 -19.29 3.79 -7.14
C ALA A 23 -19.49 5.28 -6.81
N ALA A 24 -18.80 5.75 -5.78
CA ALA A 24 -18.62 7.17 -5.53
C ALA A 24 -17.30 7.59 -6.17
N ASP A 25 -17.31 8.69 -6.92
CA ASP A 25 -16.06 9.31 -7.38
C ASP A 25 -15.31 9.84 -6.16
N ILE A 26 -14.05 9.40 -6.01
CA ILE A 26 -13.11 9.97 -5.05
C ILE A 26 -12.43 11.16 -5.73
N ASP A 27 -12.48 12.34 -5.10
CA ASP A 27 -11.72 13.50 -5.57
C ASP A 27 -10.23 13.15 -5.68
N GLU A 28 -9.56 13.67 -6.72
CA GLU A 28 -8.15 13.38 -6.99
C GLU A 28 -7.26 13.67 -5.78
N ALA A 29 -7.59 14.72 -5.02
CA ALA A 29 -6.88 15.12 -3.81
C ALA A 29 -6.95 14.06 -2.70
N ASP A 30 -8.01 13.27 -2.63
CA ASP A 30 -8.26 12.31 -1.54
C ASP A 30 -7.83 10.87 -1.88
N ARG A 31 -7.52 10.62 -3.16
CA ARG A 31 -7.11 9.29 -3.64
C ARG A 31 -5.93 8.67 -2.85
N PRO A 32 -4.89 9.41 -2.43
CA PRO A 32 -3.80 8.85 -1.62
C PRO A 32 -4.27 8.36 -0.23
N ALA A 33 -5.20 9.07 0.40
CA ALA A 33 -5.74 8.69 1.71
C ALA A 33 -6.60 7.42 1.58
N GLU A 34 -7.40 7.31 0.51
CA GLU A 34 -8.17 6.09 0.26
C GLU A 34 -7.30 4.89 -0.13
N ALA A 35 -6.22 5.11 -0.88
CA ALA A 35 -5.25 4.06 -1.17
C ALA A 35 -4.64 3.49 0.13
N GLY A 36 -4.37 4.34 1.12
CA GLY A 36 -3.93 3.94 2.46
C GLY A 36 -4.97 3.09 3.21
N ARG A 37 -6.23 3.54 3.24
CA ARG A 37 -7.34 2.79 3.87
C ARG A 37 -7.57 1.43 3.21
N PHE A 38 -7.51 1.38 1.88
CA PHE A 38 -7.61 0.12 1.14
C PHE A 38 -6.45 -0.83 1.46
N ALA A 39 -5.22 -0.32 1.53
CA ALA A 39 -4.06 -1.12 1.90
C ALA A 39 -4.18 -1.68 3.33
N ALA A 40 -4.68 -0.88 4.28
CA ALA A 40 -4.97 -1.33 5.64
C ALA A 40 -5.99 -2.48 5.66
N ALA A 41 -7.14 -2.32 4.99
CA ALA A 41 -8.15 -3.36 4.91
C ALA A 41 -7.62 -4.65 4.24
N ALA A 42 -6.81 -4.51 3.19
CA ALA A 42 -6.21 -5.65 2.50
C ALA A 42 -5.20 -6.40 3.38
N THR A 43 -4.37 -5.67 4.14
CA THR A 43 -3.37 -6.25 5.05
C THR A 43 -4.02 -6.95 6.24
N ASP A 44 -5.10 -6.39 6.81
CA ASP A 44 -5.90 -7.05 7.84
C ASP A 44 -6.51 -8.37 7.34
N ALA A 45 -7.12 -8.35 6.15
CA ALA A 45 -7.68 -9.56 5.53
C ALA A 45 -6.59 -10.60 5.20
N GLY A 46 -5.43 -10.13 4.73
CA GLY A 46 -4.26 -10.98 4.48
C GLY A 46 -3.75 -11.64 5.76
N ALA A 47 -3.60 -10.87 6.83
CA ALA A 47 -3.17 -11.36 8.14
C ALA A 47 -4.16 -12.39 8.71
N ALA A 48 -5.47 -12.11 8.67
CA ALA A 48 -6.51 -13.04 9.10
C ALA A 48 -6.51 -14.35 8.30
N ALA A 49 -6.16 -14.28 7.01
CA ALA A 49 -6.05 -15.45 6.13
C ALA A 49 -4.66 -16.11 6.12
N GLY A 50 -3.67 -15.56 6.83
CA GLY A 50 -2.27 -16.02 6.78
C GLY A 50 -1.63 -15.87 5.38
N LYS A 51 -2.06 -14.89 4.59
CA LYS A 51 -1.62 -14.66 3.20
C LYS A 51 -0.81 -13.37 3.06
N PRO A 52 0.27 -13.37 2.25
CA PRO A 52 1.05 -12.18 1.98
C PRO A 52 0.24 -11.16 1.16
N VAL A 53 0.44 -9.88 1.44
CA VAL A 53 -0.15 -8.74 0.70
C VAL A 53 0.98 -7.95 0.05
N GLY A 54 0.82 -7.64 -1.23
CA GLY A 54 1.78 -6.85 -2.00
C GLY A 54 1.13 -5.62 -2.64
N VAL A 55 1.90 -4.55 -2.78
CA VAL A 55 1.50 -3.32 -3.46
C VAL A 55 2.40 -3.07 -4.66
N CYS A 56 1.81 -2.72 -5.80
CA CYS A 56 2.54 -2.36 -7.02
C CYS A 56 2.20 -0.93 -7.48
N GLY A 57 3.04 -0.37 -8.34
CA GLY A 57 2.81 0.93 -8.97
C GLY A 57 3.44 2.10 -8.22
N GLU A 58 2.96 3.30 -8.49
CA GLU A 58 3.54 4.56 -8.03
C GLU A 58 3.49 4.67 -6.49
N ALA A 59 2.46 4.11 -5.86
CA ALA A 59 2.35 4.11 -4.40
C ALA A 59 3.48 3.32 -3.72
N ALA A 60 3.94 2.22 -4.34
CA ALA A 60 5.09 1.47 -3.86
C ALA A 60 6.43 2.18 -4.16
N ALA A 61 6.45 3.05 -5.17
CA ALA A 61 7.64 3.76 -5.62
C ALA A 61 7.93 5.06 -4.84
N ASP A 62 6.97 5.57 -4.05
CA ASP A 62 7.16 6.73 -3.20
C ASP A 62 7.86 6.32 -1.87
N PRO A 63 9.02 6.90 -1.52
CA PRO A 63 9.77 6.48 -0.33
C PRO A 63 9.04 6.71 1.01
N LEU A 64 8.24 7.78 1.10
CA LEU A 64 7.47 8.09 2.31
C LEU A 64 6.31 7.10 2.44
N LEU A 65 5.56 6.91 1.37
CA LEU A 65 4.41 6.01 1.35
C LEU A 65 4.83 4.55 1.50
N ALA A 66 5.97 4.13 0.94
CA ALA A 66 6.52 2.80 1.12
C ALA A 66 6.78 2.47 2.60
N ALA A 67 7.28 3.41 3.39
CA ALA A 67 7.46 3.22 4.84
C ALA A 67 6.11 3.05 5.57
N VAL A 68 5.11 3.86 5.20
CA VAL A 68 3.73 3.73 5.72
C VAL A 68 3.13 2.37 5.36
N LEU A 69 3.26 1.93 4.11
CA LEU A 69 2.77 0.63 3.63
C LEU A 69 3.43 -0.55 4.38
N VAL A 70 4.72 -0.47 4.67
CA VAL A 70 5.42 -1.44 5.54
C VAL A 70 4.82 -1.44 6.95
N GLY A 71 4.51 -0.26 7.49
CA GLY A 71 3.83 -0.10 8.79
C GLY A 71 2.45 -0.74 8.84
N LEU A 72 1.69 -0.64 7.75
CA LEU A 72 0.39 -1.28 7.56
C LEU A 72 0.49 -2.81 7.45
N GLY A 73 1.68 -3.39 7.27
CA GLY A 73 1.88 -4.83 7.15
C GLY A 73 1.93 -5.34 5.71
N VAL A 74 2.19 -4.46 4.73
CA VAL A 74 2.50 -4.90 3.37
C VAL A 74 3.79 -5.71 3.37
N THR A 75 3.74 -6.89 2.76
CA THR A 75 4.83 -7.88 2.76
C THR A 75 5.70 -7.84 1.50
N SER A 76 5.25 -7.17 0.43
CA SER A 76 5.99 -7.03 -0.82
C SER A 76 5.66 -5.72 -1.54
N LEU A 77 6.69 -5.05 -2.06
CA LEU A 77 6.56 -3.84 -2.87
C LEU A 77 7.13 -4.10 -4.26
N SER A 78 6.38 -3.74 -5.30
CA SER A 78 6.80 -3.87 -6.71
C SER A 78 6.78 -2.52 -7.41
N MET A 79 7.89 -2.15 -8.02
CA MET A 79 8.09 -0.83 -8.62
C MET A 79 9.09 -0.88 -9.78
N ALA A 80 9.18 0.23 -10.52
CA ALA A 80 10.21 0.39 -11.55
C ALA A 80 11.61 0.36 -10.91
N PRO A 81 12.62 -0.25 -11.57
CA PRO A 81 13.98 -0.36 -11.03
C PRO A 81 14.60 0.97 -10.57
N ALA A 82 14.26 2.07 -11.26
CA ALA A 82 14.72 3.41 -10.93
C ALA A 82 14.29 3.90 -9.53
N ALA A 83 13.17 3.41 -9.00
CA ALA A 83 12.65 3.81 -7.69
C ALA A 83 13.24 2.98 -6.53
N ILE A 84 13.76 1.77 -6.80
CA ILE A 84 14.21 0.82 -5.78
C ILE A 84 15.27 1.43 -4.86
N ALA A 85 16.24 2.18 -5.42
CA ALA A 85 17.32 2.76 -4.62
C ALA A 85 16.81 3.80 -3.62
N ALA A 86 15.91 4.70 -4.05
CA ALA A 86 15.35 5.75 -3.20
C ALA A 86 14.46 5.17 -2.09
N VAL A 87 13.60 4.21 -2.44
CA VAL A 87 12.72 3.52 -1.48
C VAL A 87 13.55 2.71 -0.48
N GLY A 88 14.51 1.91 -0.97
CA GLY A 88 15.39 1.11 -0.12
C GLY A 88 16.20 1.95 0.87
N ALA A 89 16.73 3.10 0.43
CA ALA A 89 17.45 4.02 1.29
C ALA A 89 16.57 4.65 2.38
N ARG A 90 15.29 4.94 2.09
CA ARG A 90 14.37 5.46 3.09
C ARG A 90 13.98 4.39 4.10
N ILE A 91 13.63 3.19 3.64
CA ILE A 91 13.24 2.08 4.52
C ILE A 91 14.39 1.69 5.45
N SER A 92 15.63 1.72 4.97
CA SER A 92 16.79 1.37 5.80
C SER A 92 17.11 2.38 6.90
N GLN A 93 16.55 3.59 6.84
CA GLN A 93 16.74 4.66 7.83
C GLN A 93 15.67 4.68 8.92
N VAL A 94 14.59 3.91 8.78
CA VAL A 94 13.45 3.90 9.70
C VAL A 94 13.26 2.53 10.33
N THR A 95 12.77 2.51 11.56
CA THR A 95 12.42 1.27 12.26
C THR A 95 10.99 0.85 11.92
N LEU A 96 10.70 -0.45 12.05
CA LEU A 96 9.33 -0.95 11.90
C LEU A 96 8.34 -0.29 12.88
N GLN A 97 8.80 0.08 14.07
CA GLN A 97 7.99 0.81 15.03
C GLN A 97 7.61 2.21 14.54
N GLN A 98 8.56 2.94 13.94
CA GLN A 98 8.27 4.24 13.31
C GLN A 98 7.33 4.09 12.11
N CYS A 99 7.51 3.05 11.29
CA CYS A 99 6.58 2.75 10.20
C CYS A 99 5.15 2.51 10.69
N ARG A 100 4.98 1.74 11.78
CA ARG A 100 3.66 1.50 12.40
C ARG A 100 3.05 2.79 12.95
N ALA A 101 3.84 3.59 13.68
CA ALA A 101 3.37 4.88 14.18
C ALA A 101 2.94 5.82 13.04
N ALA A 102 3.67 5.82 11.93
CA ALA A 102 3.30 6.59 10.75
C ALA A 102 2.01 6.08 10.09
N ALA A 103 1.82 4.77 10.03
CA ALA A 103 0.59 4.15 9.53
C ALA A 103 -0.63 4.53 10.38
N ASP A 104 -0.52 4.40 11.70
CA ASP A 104 -1.60 4.78 12.63
C ASP A 104 -1.93 6.28 12.51
N ALA A 105 -0.91 7.13 12.42
CA ALA A 105 -1.08 8.57 12.27
C ALA A 105 -1.78 8.93 10.94
N VAL A 106 -1.38 8.29 9.83
CA VAL A 106 -2.01 8.49 8.52
C VAL A 106 -3.48 8.07 8.53
N LEU A 107 -3.81 6.91 9.12
CA LEU A 107 -5.18 6.41 9.20
C LEU A 107 -6.11 7.30 10.03
N ALA A 108 -5.56 8.14 10.91
CA ALA A 108 -6.32 9.09 11.73
C ALA A 108 -6.64 10.42 11.01
N THR A 109 -6.14 10.64 9.79
CA THR A 109 -6.33 11.90 9.04
C THR A 109 -7.49 11.84 8.06
N ALA A 110 -8.04 13.01 7.72
CA ALA A 110 -9.19 13.12 6.82
C ALA A 110 -8.79 13.47 5.37
N SER A 111 -7.61 14.05 5.16
CA SER A 111 -7.13 14.47 3.83
C SER A 111 -5.73 13.93 3.50
N ALA A 112 -5.39 13.86 2.22
CA ALA A 112 -4.07 13.43 1.78
C ALA A 112 -2.94 14.39 2.23
N ALA A 113 -3.24 15.68 2.36
CA ALA A 113 -2.28 16.67 2.83
C ALA A 113 -1.90 16.42 4.31
N GLU A 114 -2.91 16.26 5.16
CA GLU A 114 -2.73 15.89 6.57
C GLU A 114 -2.02 14.54 6.71
N ALA A 115 -2.41 13.55 5.91
CA ALA A 115 -1.76 12.23 5.90
C ALA A 115 -0.26 12.33 5.64
N ARG A 116 0.14 13.15 4.64
CA ARG A 116 1.54 13.34 4.29
C ARG A 116 2.32 14.01 5.42
N GLU A 117 1.75 15.04 6.05
CA GLU A 117 2.37 15.72 7.19
C GLU A 117 2.51 14.78 8.40
N ALA A 118 1.47 14.02 8.72
CA ALA A 118 1.47 13.05 9.80
C ALA A 118 2.54 11.96 9.60
N ALA A 119 2.66 11.43 8.37
CA ALA A 119 3.69 10.46 8.03
C ALA A 119 5.11 11.04 8.18
N LEU A 120 5.34 12.29 7.76
CA LEU A 120 6.64 12.94 7.91
C LEU A 120 7.00 13.15 9.38
N ALA A 121 6.04 13.59 10.21
CA ALA A 121 6.23 13.80 11.64
C ALA A 121 6.53 12.50 12.40
N ALA A 122 5.96 11.37 11.97
CA ALA A 122 6.20 10.07 12.59
C ALA A 122 7.50 9.39 12.12
N LEU A 123 8.05 9.82 10.98
CA LEU A 123 9.25 9.24 10.34
C LEU A 123 10.46 10.20 10.38
N SER A 124 10.42 11.23 11.23
CA SER A 124 11.56 12.08 11.60
C SER A 124 12.35 11.48 12.76
#